data_AF-A0A5A7NJH8-F1
#
_entry.id   AF-A0A5A7NJH8-F1
#
_cell.length_a   1.000
_cell.length_b   1.000
_cell.length_c   1.000
_cell.angle_alpha   90.00
_cell.angle_beta   90.00
_cell.angle_gamma   90.00
#
_symmetry.space_group_name_H-M   'P 1'
#
loop_
_entity.id
_entity.type
_entity.pdbx_description
1 polymer ?
#
loop_
_entity_poly.entity_id
_entity_poly.type
_entity_poly.pdbx_seq_one_letter_code
_entity_poly.pdbx_strand_id
1 'polypeptide(L)'
;MKLFYSPFHSFIHKTLVVTHETGLQDKISLVPTFPFRNRNGDDVSGQYSLAPINPLDKVPTLALADGQVIFGSQAICEYLDSQRISGPPLFPSIALNNGKTRMEAITRLALADMMFEQTVQMVMEGWYPEKEQHLKTFQWIWPKIERGLIIWRLRQKKAGITLTSDMWACCR
;
A
#
# COMPACT_ATOMS: atom_id res chain seq x y z
N MET A 1 -4.62 18.48 2.97
CA MET A 1 -4.13 17.34 3.80
C MET A 1 -2.66 17.11 3.48
N LYS A 2 -1.87 16.49 4.36
CA LYS A 2 -0.48 16.10 4.09
C LYS A 2 -0.32 14.59 4.10
N LEU A 3 0.16 14.01 3.01
CA LEU A 3 0.41 12.57 2.91
C LEU A 3 1.91 12.30 2.90
N PHE A 4 2.40 11.70 3.98
CA PHE A 4 3.78 11.25 4.12
C PHE A 4 3.93 9.89 3.43
N TYR A 5 4.86 9.79 2.48
CA TYR A 5 5.06 8.59 1.65
C TYR A 5 6.53 8.41 1.24
N SER A 6 6.92 7.18 0.92
CA SER A 6 8.25 6.90 0.37
C SER A 6 8.21 6.91 -1.17
N PRO A 7 8.96 7.79 -1.86
CA PRO A 7 8.91 7.94 -3.31
C PRO A 7 9.90 6.98 -4.02
N PHE A 8 9.77 5.68 -3.75
CA PHE A 8 10.53 4.64 -4.45
C PHE A 8 9.91 4.34 -5.82
N HIS A 9 10.74 4.19 -6.85
CA HIS A 9 10.27 3.78 -8.19
C HIS A 9 9.92 2.30 -8.31
N SER A 10 10.33 1.47 -7.33
CA SER A 10 10.21 0.01 -7.38
C SER A 10 8.86 -0.48 -6.85
N PHE A 11 8.10 0.37 -6.16
CA PHE A 11 6.73 0.11 -5.76
C PHE A 11 5.98 1.43 -5.54
N ILE A 12 4.66 1.39 -5.71
CA ILE A 12 3.78 2.54 -5.48
C ILE A 12 2.95 2.34 -4.22
N HIS A 13 2.72 3.42 -3.47
CA HIS A 13 1.76 3.42 -2.37
C HIS A 13 0.35 3.46 -2.94
N LYS A 14 -0.50 2.48 -2.58
CA LYS A 14 -1.91 2.47 -2.99
C LYS A 14 -2.67 3.75 -2.63
N THR A 15 -2.24 4.46 -1.58
CA THR A 15 -2.81 5.75 -1.18
C THR A 15 -2.63 6.83 -2.24
N LEU A 16 -1.54 6.79 -3.03
CA LEU A 16 -1.34 7.70 -4.16
C LEU A 16 -2.32 7.42 -5.30
N VAL A 17 -2.54 6.13 -5.60
CA VAL A 17 -3.53 5.71 -6.60
C VAL A 17 -4.92 6.17 -6.16
N VAL A 18 -5.31 5.88 -4.91
CA VAL A 18 -6.60 6.31 -4.36
C VAL A 18 -6.75 7.84 -4.37
N THR A 19 -5.68 8.58 -4.05
CA THR A 19 -5.69 10.05 -4.13
C THR A 19 -6.05 10.54 -5.53
N HIS A 20 -5.49 9.93 -6.57
CA HIS A 20 -5.78 10.26 -7.96
C HIS A 20 -7.20 9.85 -8.37
N GLU A 21 -7.59 8.59 -8.11
CA GLU A 21 -8.91 8.06 -8.48
C GLU A 21 -10.07 8.82 -7.81
N THR A 22 -9.83 9.39 -6.62
CA THR A 22 -10.83 10.16 -5.88
C THR A 22 -10.88 11.66 -6.24
N GLY A 23 -9.99 12.13 -7.13
CA GLY A 23 -9.87 13.53 -7.52
C GLY A 23 -9.30 14.44 -6.44
N LEU A 24 -8.54 13.87 -5.49
CA LEU A 24 -8.00 14.60 -4.33
C LEU A 24 -6.55 15.06 -4.51
N GLN A 25 -5.92 14.81 -5.66
CA GLN A 25 -4.50 15.12 -5.90
C GLN A 25 -4.13 16.58 -5.58
N ASP A 26 -4.99 17.54 -5.93
CA ASP A 26 -4.73 18.97 -5.71
C ASP A 26 -5.01 19.42 -4.26
N LYS A 27 -5.65 18.54 -3.46
CA LYS A 27 -5.96 18.79 -2.04
C LYS A 27 -4.98 18.11 -1.07
N ILE A 28 -4.03 17.35 -1.60
CA ILE A 28 -3.04 16.60 -0.82
C ILE A 28 -1.63 17.07 -1.16
N SER A 29 -0.95 17.64 -0.17
CA SER A 29 0.48 17.88 -0.25
C SER A 29 1.22 16.57 0.03
N LEU A 30 1.95 16.07 -0.96
CA LEU A 30 2.80 14.90 -0.81
C LEU A 30 4.10 15.27 -0.10
N VAL A 31 4.44 14.54 0.96
CA VAL A 31 5.65 14.77 1.77
C VAL A 31 6.57 13.54 1.66
N PRO A 32 7.65 13.62 0.84
CA PRO A 32 8.65 12.56 0.77
C PRO A 32 9.23 12.23 2.15
N THR A 33 9.19 10.96 2.53
CA THR A 33 9.60 10.47 3.84
C THR A 33 10.26 9.10 3.69
N PHE A 34 11.47 8.95 4.26
CA PHE A 34 12.28 7.74 4.16
C PHE A 34 12.54 7.15 5.56
N PRO A 35 11.77 6.14 6.01
CA PRO A 35 11.94 5.60 7.36
C PRO A 35 13.26 4.87 7.61
N PHE A 36 13.86 4.28 6.56
CA PHE A 36 15.06 3.44 6.67
C PHE A 36 16.14 3.87 5.70
N ARG A 37 15.92 3.66 4.39
CA ARG A 37 16.88 3.98 3.34
C ARG A 37 16.34 5.04 2.39
N ASN A 38 17.22 5.88 1.86
CA ASN A 38 16.88 6.86 0.83
C ASN A 38 16.87 6.21 -0.58
N ARG A 39 16.69 7.03 -1.63
CA ARG A 39 16.69 6.56 -3.04
C ARG A 39 18.02 5.97 -3.52
N ASN A 40 19.13 6.39 -2.93
CA ASN A 40 20.47 5.89 -3.26
C ASN A 40 20.81 4.60 -2.50
N GLY A 41 19.94 4.18 -1.58
CA GLY A 41 20.17 3.04 -0.71
C GLY A 41 20.94 3.37 0.57
N ASP A 42 21.26 4.64 0.84
CA ASP A 42 21.93 5.03 2.08
C ASP A 42 20.99 4.87 3.28
N ASP A 43 21.53 4.43 4.42
CA ASP A 43 20.80 4.44 5.68
C ASP A 43 20.58 5.90 6.15
N VAL A 44 19.31 6.26 6.30
CA VAL A 44 18.85 7.59 6.73
C VAL A 44 17.90 7.47 7.94
N SER A 45 17.99 6.36 8.67
CA SER A 45 17.14 6.09 9.84
C SER A 45 17.16 7.27 10.82
N GLY A 46 15.98 7.71 11.24
CA GLY A 46 15.80 8.84 12.16
C GLY A 46 15.78 10.23 11.52
N GLN A 47 16.20 10.40 10.26
CA GLN A 47 16.19 11.72 9.58
C GLN A 47 14.78 12.19 9.19
N TYR A 48 13.84 11.24 9.02
CA TYR A 48 12.47 11.48 8.57
C TYR A 48 11.43 10.93 9.57
N SER A 49 11.73 11.01 10.87
CA SER A 49 10.87 10.37 11.87
C SER A 49 9.45 10.95 11.89
N LEU A 50 8.48 10.05 11.77
CA LEU A 50 7.06 10.27 11.95
C LEU A 50 6.59 9.91 13.36
N ALA A 51 7.47 9.43 14.25
CA ALA A 51 7.12 9.04 15.62
C ALA A 51 6.26 10.07 16.38
N PRO A 52 6.44 11.40 16.22
CA PRO A 52 5.57 12.39 16.87
C PRO A 52 4.09 12.36 16.44
N ILE A 53 3.76 11.82 15.27
CA ILE A 53 2.40 11.79 14.72
C ILE A 53 1.89 10.38 14.42
N ASN A 54 2.80 9.42 14.20
CA ASN A 54 2.52 8.02 13.98
C ASN A 54 3.49 7.19 14.85
N PRO A 55 3.03 6.53 15.91
CA PRO A 55 3.89 5.82 16.86
C PRO A 55 4.65 4.64 16.22
N LEU A 56 4.26 4.18 15.03
CA LEU A 56 4.95 3.12 14.31
C LEU A 56 6.11 3.63 13.45
N ASP A 57 6.26 4.95 13.28
CA ASP A 57 7.26 5.58 12.41
C ASP A 57 7.25 5.02 10.98
N LYS A 58 6.06 4.91 10.39
CA LYS A 58 5.83 4.28 9.08
C LYS A 58 5.08 5.19 8.12
N VAL A 59 5.43 5.04 6.86
CA VAL A 59 4.60 5.50 5.73
C VAL A 59 3.69 4.35 5.24
N PRO A 60 2.51 4.67 4.68
CA PRO A 60 1.92 6.00 4.55
C PRO A 60 1.30 6.50 5.87
N THR A 61 1.38 7.82 6.08
CA THR A 61 0.69 8.55 7.17
C THR A 61 0.00 9.77 6.59
N LEU A 62 -1.26 10.00 6.93
CA LEU A 62 -2.04 11.15 6.50
C LEU A 62 -2.32 12.09 7.68
N ALA A 63 -1.83 13.32 7.62
CA ALA A 63 -2.17 14.37 8.57
C ALA A 63 -3.25 15.30 7.99
N LEU A 64 -4.34 15.46 8.74
CA LEU A 64 -5.46 16.33 8.39
C LEU A 64 -5.23 17.76 8.90
N ALA A 65 -6.04 18.70 8.40
CA ALA A 65 -5.91 20.12 8.75
C ALA A 65 -6.35 20.43 10.19
N ASP A 66 -7.22 19.60 10.76
CA ASP A 66 -7.74 19.69 12.13
C ASP A 66 -6.83 19.04 13.18
N GLY A 67 -5.67 18.51 12.76
CA GLY A 67 -4.71 17.84 13.63
C GLY A 67 -4.93 16.34 13.78
N GLN A 68 -6.01 15.77 13.23
CA GLN A 68 -6.17 14.31 13.21
C GLN A 68 -5.10 13.66 12.31
N VAL A 69 -4.57 12.52 12.76
CA VAL A 69 -3.61 11.72 12.00
C VAL A 69 -4.20 10.33 11.76
N ILE A 70 -4.13 9.88 10.52
CA ILE A 70 -4.59 8.57 10.07
C ILE A 70 -3.39 7.82 9.51
N PHE A 71 -3.06 6.68 10.10
CA PHE A 71 -2.00 5.79 9.64
C PHE A 71 -2.55 4.38 9.39
N GLY A 72 -1.81 3.60 8.60
CA GLY A 72 -2.32 2.36 8.01
C GLY A 72 -2.93 2.63 6.65
N SER A 73 -2.37 2.00 5.63
CA SER A 73 -2.66 2.32 4.24
C SER A 73 -4.13 2.06 3.86
N GLN A 74 -4.79 1.05 4.43
CA GLN A 74 -6.22 0.81 4.21
C GLN A 74 -7.10 1.90 4.84
N ALA A 75 -6.84 2.30 6.09
CA ALA A 75 -7.62 3.33 6.77
C ALA A 75 -7.52 4.67 6.02
N ILE A 76 -6.33 5.02 5.53
CA ILE A 76 -6.12 6.18 4.68
C ILE A 76 -6.94 6.06 3.39
N CYS A 77 -6.89 4.91 2.69
CA CYS A 77 -7.66 4.72 1.47
C CYS A 77 -9.18 4.85 1.67
N GLU A 78 -9.72 4.28 2.75
CA GLU A 78 -11.16 4.39 3.07
C GLU A 78 -11.54 5.83 3.43
N TYR A 79 -10.68 6.54 4.18
CA TYR A 79 -10.88 7.95 4.46
C TYR A 79 -10.89 8.79 3.18
N LEU A 80 -9.92 8.60 2.28
CA LEU A 80 -9.86 9.33 1.02
C LEU A 80 -11.08 9.04 0.11
N ASP A 81 -11.54 7.79 0.03
CA ASP A 81 -12.77 7.45 -0.70
C ASP A 81 -14.02 8.09 -0.07
N SER A 82 -14.04 8.31 1.25
CA SER A 82 -15.12 9.05 1.91
C SER A 82 -15.14 10.56 1.58
N GLN A 83 -13.97 11.12 1.23
CA GLN A 83 -13.79 12.52 0.84
C GLN A 83 -13.80 12.74 -0.68
N ARG A 84 -14.15 11.70 -1.44
CA ARG A 84 -14.08 11.66 -2.90
C ARG A 84 -14.82 12.81 -3.58
N ILE A 85 -14.20 13.41 -4.58
CA ILE A 85 -14.75 14.49 -5.41
C ILE A 85 -15.20 13.97 -6.78
N SER A 86 -14.48 12.99 -7.31
CA SER A 86 -14.73 12.39 -8.63
C SER A 86 -14.54 10.88 -8.60
N GLY A 87 -15.05 10.19 -9.62
CA GLY A 87 -14.93 8.74 -9.75
C GLY A 87 -15.99 7.95 -8.97
N PRO A 88 -16.17 6.66 -9.30
CA PRO A 88 -17.07 5.80 -8.55
C PRO A 88 -16.50 5.48 -7.15
N PRO A 89 -17.35 5.07 -6.18
CA PRO A 89 -16.87 4.58 -4.89
C PRO A 89 -15.90 3.41 -5.07
N LEU A 90 -14.75 3.50 -4.39
CA LEU A 90 -13.74 2.44 -4.45
C LEU A 90 -14.10 1.26 -3.56
N PHE A 91 -14.81 1.52 -2.46
CA PHE A 91 -15.26 0.49 -1.53
C PHE A 91 -16.76 0.22 -1.70
N PRO A 92 -17.18 -1.04 -1.92
CA PRO A 92 -18.61 -1.37 -1.95
C PRO A 92 -19.29 -1.02 -0.62
N SER A 93 -20.52 -0.51 -0.72
CA SER A 93 -21.35 -0.21 0.45
C SER A 93 -21.75 -1.49 1.19
N ILE A 94 -21.82 -1.40 2.53
CA ILE A 94 -22.30 -2.50 3.37
C ILE A 94 -23.79 -2.81 3.13
N ALA A 95 -24.57 -1.81 2.67
CA ALA A 95 -26.00 -1.98 2.39
C ALA A 95 -26.27 -2.84 1.15
N LEU A 96 -25.30 -2.97 0.23
CA LEU A 96 -25.44 -3.78 -0.97
C LEU A 96 -25.20 -5.26 -0.66
N ASN A 97 -26.10 -6.14 -1.13
CA ASN A 97 -26.00 -7.60 -1.00
C ASN A 97 -25.71 -8.08 0.44
N ASN A 98 -26.30 -7.43 1.46
CA ASN A 98 -26.03 -7.67 2.87
C ASN A 98 -24.52 -7.69 3.22
N GLY A 99 -23.75 -6.80 2.58
CA GLY A 99 -22.32 -6.63 2.82
C GLY A 99 -21.41 -7.68 2.18
N LYS A 100 -21.95 -8.70 1.51
CA LYS A 100 -21.15 -9.79 0.92
C LYS A 100 -20.12 -9.26 -0.09
N THR A 101 -20.54 -8.37 -0.98
CA THR A 101 -19.65 -7.76 -1.99
C THR A 101 -18.56 -6.90 -1.33
N ARG A 102 -18.88 -6.21 -0.23
CA ARG A 102 -17.87 -5.47 0.55
C ARG A 102 -16.86 -6.43 1.18
N MET A 103 -17.33 -7.50 1.83
CA MET A 103 -16.46 -8.51 2.45
C MET A 103 -15.51 -9.16 1.43
N GLU A 104 -16.00 -9.48 0.24
CA GLU A 104 -15.17 -9.98 -0.86
C GLU A 104 -14.10 -8.97 -1.29
N ALA A 105 -14.47 -7.69 -1.44
CA ALA A 105 -13.54 -6.63 -1.82
C ALA A 105 -12.45 -6.40 -0.75
N ILE A 106 -12.82 -6.28 0.53
CA ILE A 106 -11.84 -6.08 1.60
C ILE A 106 -10.97 -7.31 1.82
N THR A 107 -11.48 -8.53 1.59
CA THR A 107 -10.67 -9.76 1.68
C THR A 107 -9.63 -9.80 0.58
N ARG A 108 -9.96 -9.31 -0.62
CA ARG A 108 -8.98 -9.18 -1.72
C ARG A 108 -7.94 -8.12 -1.39
N LEU A 109 -8.35 -6.98 -0.85
CA LEU A 109 -7.44 -5.94 -0.39
C LEU A 109 -6.48 -6.48 0.68
N ALA A 110 -7.01 -7.16 1.69
CA ALA A 110 -6.23 -7.76 2.77
C ALA A 110 -5.21 -8.79 2.24
N LEU A 111 -5.60 -9.63 1.27
CA LEU A 111 -4.66 -10.56 0.63
C LEU A 111 -3.48 -9.81 -0.02
N ALA A 112 -3.75 -8.74 -0.76
CA ALA A 112 -2.71 -7.95 -1.42
C ALA A 112 -1.81 -7.24 -0.39
N ASP A 113 -2.39 -6.64 0.65
CA ASP A 113 -1.66 -5.96 1.72
C ASP A 113 -0.76 -6.92 2.50
N MET A 114 -1.29 -8.09 2.87
CA MET A 114 -0.52 -9.10 3.60
C MET A 114 0.62 -9.67 2.76
N MET A 115 0.40 -9.89 1.45
CA MET A 115 1.48 -10.28 0.55
C MET A 115 2.56 -9.19 0.47
N PHE A 116 2.16 -7.92 0.33
CA PHE A 116 3.08 -6.79 0.29
C PHE A 116 3.92 -6.70 1.57
N GLU A 117 3.29 -6.74 2.75
CA GLU A 117 3.98 -6.68 4.04
C GLU A 117 5.00 -7.82 4.20
N GLN A 118 4.65 -9.02 3.78
CA GLN A 118 5.56 -10.16 3.80
C GLN A 118 6.73 -9.99 2.82
N THR A 119 6.51 -9.41 1.63
CA THR A 119 7.62 -9.10 0.72
C THR A 119 8.52 -7.99 1.23
N VAL A 120 7.99 -7.00 1.97
CA VAL A 120 8.80 -5.99 2.65
C VAL A 120 9.76 -6.64 3.64
N GLN A 121 9.31 -7.63 4.42
CA GLN A 121 10.19 -8.38 5.32
C GLN A 121 11.33 -9.08 4.59
N MET A 122 11.05 -9.73 3.45
CA MET A 122 12.09 -10.35 2.62
C MET A 122 13.09 -9.33 2.06
N VAL A 123 12.62 -8.16 1.62
CA VAL A 123 13.48 -7.07 1.12
C VAL A 123 14.38 -6.55 2.24
N MET A 124 13.82 -6.34 3.44
CA MET A 124 14.56 -5.89 4.61
C MET A 124 15.60 -6.92 5.06
N GLU A 125 15.30 -8.22 5.00
CA GLU A 125 16.29 -9.28 5.24
C GLU A 125 17.46 -9.18 4.24
N GLY A 126 17.16 -8.90 2.97
CA GLY A 126 18.16 -8.72 1.92
C GLY A 126 19.08 -7.49 2.10
N TRP A 127 18.77 -6.58 3.04
CA TRP A 127 19.64 -5.44 3.35
C TRP A 127 20.82 -5.81 4.25
N TYR A 128 20.78 -6.96 4.94
CA TYR A 128 21.90 -7.45 5.74
C TYR A 128 22.97 -8.08 4.85
N PRO A 129 24.24 -8.10 5.29
CA PRO A 129 25.27 -8.91 4.63
C PRO A 129 24.83 -10.38 4.52
N GLU A 130 25.17 -11.06 3.42
CA GLU A 130 24.67 -12.41 3.11
C GLU A 130 24.87 -13.42 4.26
N LYS A 131 26.00 -13.33 4.96
CA LYS A 131 26.33 -14.18 6.13
C LYS A 131 25.40 -13.99 7.35
N GLU A 132 24.72 -12.85 7.43
CA GLU A 132 23.78 -12.47 8.50
C GLU A 132 22.32 -12.69 8.10
N GLN A 133 22.06 -13.02 6.82
CA GLN A 133 20.73 -13.29 6.33
C GLN A 133 20.22 -14.65 6.79
N HIS A 134 18.98 -14.68 7.27
CA HIS A 134 18.28 -15.88 7.64
C HIS A 134 17.54 -16.43 6.43
N LEU A 135 18.14 -17.40 5.75
CA LEU A 135 17.51 -18.06 4.59
C LEU A 135 16.10 -18.60 4.92
N LYS A 136 15.88 -19.01 6.17
CA LYS A 136 14.57 -19.43 6.66
C LYS A 136 13.50 -18.38 6.37
N THR A 137 13.77 -17.08 6.55
CA THR A 137 12.86 -15.96 6.26
C THR A 137 12.24 -16.10 4.87
N PHE A 138 13.07 -16.30 3.86
CA PHE A 138 12.63 -16.51 2.49
C PHE A 138 11.85 -17.82 2.32
N GLN A 139 12.32 -18.92 2.94
CA GLN A 139 11.71 -20.25 2.82
C GLN A 139 10.27 -20.31 3.37
N TRP A 140 9.95 -19.61 4.47
CA TRP A 140 8.60 -19.63 5.03
C TRP A 140 7.67 -18.57 4.43
N ILE A 141 8.22 -17.46 3.92
CA ILE A 141 7.43 -16.40 3.28
C ILE A 141 7.10 -16.74 1.83
N TRP A 142 8.09 -17.17 1.03
CA TRP A 142 7.94 -17.34 -0.41
C TRP A 142 6.74 -18.21 -0.82
N PRO A 143 6.51 -19.40 -0.22
CA PRO A 143 5.36 -20.23 -0.57
C PRO A 143 4.01 -19.56 -0.29
N LYS A 144 3.94 -18.60 0.64
CA LYS A 144 2.72 -17.83 0.92
C LYS A 144 2.42 -16.84 -0.19
N ILE A 145 3.46 -16.17 -0.70
CA ILE A 145 3.35 -15.25 -1.84
C ILE A 145 2.89 -16.00 -3.08
N GLU A 146 3.49 -17.16 -3.37
CA GLU A 146 3.07 -18.02 -4.48
C GLU A 146 1.60 -18.43 -4.38
N ARG A 147 1.17 -18.93 -3.21
CA ARG A 147 -0.24 -19.29 -2.98
C ARG A 147 -1.17 -18.09 -3.14
N GLY A 148 -0.78 -16.93 -2.63
CA GLY A 148 -1.54 -15.69 -2.80
C GLY A 148 -1.73 -15.29 -4.27
N LEU A 149 -0.65 -15.33 -5.06
CA LEU A 149 -0.67 -15.05 -6.50
C LEU A 149 -1.51 -16.05 -7.30
N ILE A 150 -1.47 -17.32 -6.94
CA ILE A 150 -2.32 -18.36 -7.55
C ILE A 150 -3.80 -18.02 -7.35
N ILE A 151 -4.21 -17.73 -6.11
CA ILE A 151 -5.59 -17.35 -5.80
C ILE A 151 -5.99 -16.06 -6.54
N TRP A 152 -5.10 -15.08 -6.60
CA TRP A 152 -5.33 -13.85 -7.35
C TRP A 152 -5.61 -14.11 -8.83
N ARG A 153 -4.77 -14.91 -9.49
CA ARG A 153 -4.92 -15.27 -10.90
C ARG A 153 -6.22 -16.04 -11.18
N LEU A 154 -6.57 -17.01 -10.33
CA LEU A 154 -7.81 -17.77 -10.48
C LEU A 154 -9.04 -16.86 -10.39
N ARG A 155 -9.02 -15.87 -9.47
CA ARG A 155 -10.09 -14.89 -9.33
C ARG A 155 -10.19 -13.94 -10.52
N GLN A 156 -9.06 -13.48 -11.08
CA GLN A 156 -9.06 -12.66 -12.29
C GLN A 156 -9.68 -13.39 -13.48
N LYS A 157 -9.29 -14.65 -13.70
CA LYS A 157 -9.89 -15.51 -14.74
C LYS A 157 -11.40 -15.66 -14.55
N LYS A 158 -11.86 -15.92 -13.32
CA LYS A 158 -13.30 -16.01 -13.00
C LYS A 158 -14.04 -14.70 -13.27
N ALA A 159 -13.39 -13.55 -13.06
CA ALA A 159 -13.95 -12.24 -13.32
C ALA A 159 -13.87 -11.80 -14.80
N GLY A 160 -13.34 -12.63 -15.70
CA GLY A 160 -13.14 -12.28 -17.11
C GLY A 160 -12.10 -11.18 -17.33
N ILE A 161 -11.24 -10.90 -16.35
CA ILE A 161 -10.22 -9.86 -16.44
C ILE A 161 -8.99 -10.45 -17.13
N THR A 162 -8.66 -9.95 -18.32
CA THR A 162 -7.40 -10.22 -19.02
C THR A 162 -6.43 -9.08 -18.74
N LEU A 163 -5.36 -9.34 -17.99
CA LEU A 163 -4.26 -8.38 -17.85
C LEU A 163 -3.52 -8.30 -19.19
N THR A 164 -3.74 -7.23 -19.95
CA THR A 164 -2.89 -6.91 -21.10
C THR A 164 -1.62 -6.22 -20.60
N SER A 165 -0.52 -6.36 -21.34
CA SER A 165 0.76 -5.68 -21.07
C SER A 165 0.64 -4.17 -20.94
N ASP A 166 -0.42 -3.59 -21.47
CA ASP A 166 -0.58 -2.15 -21.66
C ASP A 166 -1.12 -1.42 -20.42
N MET A 167 -1.65 -2.15 -19.42
CA MET A 167 -2.13 -1.55 -18.16
C MET A 167 -1.02 -0.91 -17.32
N TRP A 168 0.25 -1.22 -17.58
CA TRP A 168 1.40 -0.63 -16.87
C TRP A 168 1.92 0.67 -17.51
N ALA A 169 1.33 1.13 -18.61
CA ALA A 169 1.76 2.36 -19.29
C ALA A 169 1.45 3.64 -18.50
N CYS A 170 0.54 3.60 -17.52
CA CYS A 170 0.13 4.76 -16.72
C CYS A 170 1.18 5.19 -15.67
N CYS A 171 2.26 4.44 -15.49
CA CYS A 171 3.31 4.71 -14.49
C CYS A 171 4.70 4.97 -15.12
N ARG A 172 4.77 5.29 -16.41
CA ARG A 172 6.00 5.79 -17.06
C ARG A 172 6.01 7.30 -17.14
#